data_AF-A0A7S1NQ97-F1
#
_entry.id   AF-A0A7S1NQ97-F1
#
_cell.length_a   1.000
_cell.length_b   1.000
_cell.length_c   1.000
_cell.angle_alpha   90.00
_cell.angle_beta   90.00
_cell.angle_gamma   90.00
#
_symmetry.space_group_name_H-M   'P 1'
#
loop_
_entity.id
_entity.type
_entity.pdbx_description
1 polymer ?
#
loop_
_entity_poly.entity_id
_entity_poly.type
_entity_poly.pdbx_seq_one_letter_code
_entity_poly.pdbx_strand_id
1 'polypeptide(L)'
;LKMGIDYHLHFNLPNWGVADINSSSIRAPPCAQLEFFVKGEDNCRACPAGAQCNGTDVLLTQRDHWRNSTASFVFPKCLEEDACLENFTVGTCNAKFKGTLCTDCQPGFVGPKCDSCEDTAGGYLRLFGFV
;
A
#
# COMPACT_ATOMS: atom_id res chain seq x y z
N LEU A 1 -9.15 -9.23 19.23
CA LEU A 1 -10.11 -10.11 18.53
C LEU A 1 -9.36 -10.75 17.37
N LYS A 2 -9.19 -12.07 17.37
CA LYS A 2 -8.55 -12.78 16.25
C LYS A 2 -9.62 -13.01 15.17
N MET A 3 -9.54 -12.31 14.05
CA MET A 3 -10.47 -12.45 12.94
C MET A 3 -9.99 -13.59 12.03
N GLY A 4 -10.67 -14.74 12.07
CA GLY A 4 -10.45 -15.83 11.12
C GLY A 4 -11.08 -15.50 9.77
N ILE A 5 -10.54 -16.05 8.69
CA ILE A 5 -11.15 -15.94 7.36
C ILE A 5 -11.96 -17.22 7.11
N ASP A 6 -13.23 -17.05 6.77
CA ASP A 6 -14.15 -18.14 6.47
C ASP A 6 -14.28 -18.24 4.93
N TYR A 7 -13.93 -19.39 4.36
CA TYR A 7 -13.99 -19.67 2.92
C TYR A 7 -15.16 -20.60 2.59
N HIS A 8 -15.69 -20.48 1.37
CA HIS A 8 -16.63 -21.44 0.79
C HIS A 8 -16.11 -21.89 -0.57
N LEU A 9 -16.20 -23.20 -0.82
CA LEU A 9 -15.97 -23.77 -2.14
C LEU A 9 -17.30 -23.76 -2.90
N HIS A 10 -17.31 -23.15 -4.07
CA HIS A 10 -18.45 -23.17 -5.00
C HIS A 10 -18.11 -24.06 -6.18
N PHE A 11 -18.96 -25.05 -6.45
CA PHE A 11 -18.84 -25.96 -7.57
C PHE A 11 -20.01 -25.75 -8.52
N ASN A 12 -19.70 -25.47 -9.80
CA ASN A 12 -20.67 -25.33 -10.87
C ASN A 12 -20.42 -26.42 -11.93
N LEU A 13 -21.42 -27.26 -12.17
CA LEU A 13 -21.35 -28.41 -13.11
C LEU A 13 -22.50 -28.33 -14.12
N PRO A 14 -22.42 -27.42 -15.11
CA PRO A 14 -23.58 -27.00 -15.91
C PRO A 14 -24.11 -28.10 -16.83
N ASN A 15 -23.26 -29.05 -17.24
CA ASN A 15 -23.62 -30.13 -18.16
C ASN A 15 -24.18 -31.38 -17.47
N TRP A 16 -24.21 -31.40 -16.14
CA TRP A 16 -24.54 -32.61 -15.37
C TRP A 16 -25.92 -32.52 -14.70
N GLY A 17 -26.68 -31.45 -14.94
CA GLY A 17 -28.00 -31.24 -14.34
C GLY A 17 -27.94 -31.06 -12.81
N VAL A 18 -26.77 -30.82 -12.26
CA VAL A 18 -26.54 -30.60 -10.83
C VAL A 18 -26.59 -29.11 -10.55
N ALA A 19 -27.44 -28.69 -9.61
CA ALA A 19 -27.49 -27.32 -9.13
C ALA A 19 -26.16 -26.94 -8.44
N ASP A 20 -25.81 -25.66 -8.42
CA ASP A 20 -24.61 -25.17 -7.75
C ASP A 20 -24.47 -25.74 -6.33
N ILE A 21 -23.32 -26.35 -6.05
CA ILE A 21 -23.01 -26.92 -4.74
C ILE A 21 -22.05 -25.98 -4.03
N ASN A 22 -22.41 -25.59 -2.81
CA ASN A 22 -21.55 -24.83 -1.91
C ASN A 22 -21.08 -25.72 -0.76
N SER A 23 -19.81 -25.62 -0.39
CA SER A 23 -19.32 -26.24 0.85
C SER A 23 -19.82 -25.48 2.09
N SER A 24 -19.75 -26.15 3.23
CA SER A 24 -19.78 -25.47 4.53
C SER A 24 -18.59 -24.50 4.66
N SER A 25 -18.67 -23.60 5.63
CA SER A 25 -17.58 -22.67 5.94
C SER A 25 -16.31 -23.43 6.33
N ILE A 26 -15.21 -23.13 5.66
CA ILE A 26 -13.86 -23.60 5.99
C ILE A 26 -13.15 -22.45 6.69
N ARG A 27 -12.86 -22.62 7.98
CA ARG A 27 -12.20 -21.59 8.78
C ARG A 27 -10.69 -21.77 8.75
N ALA A 28 -9.97 -20.82 8.17
CA ALA A 28 -8.53 -20.74 8.36
C ALA A 28 -8.21 -20.19 9.76
N PRO A 29 -7.22 -20.77 10.47
CA PRO A 29 -6.79 -20.23 11.75
C PRO A 29 -6.30 -18.78 11.58
N PRO A 30 -6.70 -17.86 12.47
CA PRO A 30 -6.27 -16.46 12.36
C PRO A 30 -4.76 -16.32 12.61
N CYS A 31 -4.11 -15.52 11.78
CA CYS A 31 -2.70 -15.19 11.97
C CYS A 31 -2.48 -14.35 13.24
N ALA A 32 -1.26 -14.41 13.79
CA ALA A 32 -0.89 -13.53 14.87
C ALA A 32 -0.88 -12.06 14.40
N GLN A 33 -0.92 -11.12 15.34
CA GLN A 33 -0.96 -9.68 15.01
C GLN A 33 0.27 -9.20 14.23
N LEU A 34 1.41 -9.88 14.40
CA LEU A 34 2.67 -9.61 13.69
C LEU A 34 2.89 -10.54 12.50
N GLU A 35 1.83 -11.15 12.00
CA GLU A 35 1.83 -12.03 10.85
C GLU A 35 0.78 -11.57 9.84
N PHE A 36 0.87 -12.10 8.63
CA PHE A 36 -0.11 -11.87 7.58
C PHE A 36 -0.45 -13.17 6.86
N PHE A 37 -1.65 -13.17 6.27
CA PHE A 37 -2.18 -14.29 5.52
C PHE A 37 -1.88 -14.11 4.02
N VAL A 38 -1.48 -15.20 3.34
CA VAL A 38 -1.34 -15.23 1.88
C VAL A 38 -2.43 -16.11 1.28
N LYS A 39 -3.20 -15.55 0.33
CA LYS A 39 -4.25 -16.29 -0.36
C LYS A 39 -3.65 -17.50 -1.08
N GLY A 40 -4.19 -18.68 -0.80
CA GLY A 40 -3.72 -19.95 -1.35
C GLY A 40 -2.66 -20.65 -0.51
N GLU A 41 -2.29 -20.11 0.65
CA GLU A 41 -1.40 -20.77 1.60
C GLU A 41 -2.14 -21.14 2.89
N ASP A 42 -1.74 -22.26 3.48
CA ASP A 42 -2.32 -22.77 4.73
C ASP A 42 -1.64 -22.19 5.98
N ASN A 43 -0.53 -21.45 5.79
CA ASN A 43 0.31 -20.93 6.86
C ASN A 43 0.43 -19.40 6.80
N CYS A 44 0.46 -18.79 7.97
CA CYS A 44 0.75 -17.37 8.12
C CYS A 44 2.25 -17.11 7.92
N ARG A 45 2.56 -15.93 7.38
CA ARG A 45 3.93 -15.46 7.20
C ARG A 45 4.25 -14.35 8.19
N ALA A 46 5.50 -14.27 8.60
CA ALA A 46 5.99 -13.18 9.45
C ALA A 46 5.83 -11.83 8.74
N CYS A 47 5.51 -10.76 9.49
CA CYS A 47 5.38 -9.44 8.91
C CYS A 47 6.69 -8.98 8.25
N PRO A 48 6.67 -8.55 6.97
CA PRO A 48 7.87 -8.04 6.31
C PRO A 48 8.41 -6.79 7.02
N ALA A 49 9.73 -6.61 7.00
CA ALA A 49 10.34 -5.36 7.47
C ALA A 49 9.80 -4.18 6.65
N GLY A 50 9.44 -3.07 7.31
CA GLY A 50 8.83 -1.91 6.65
C GLY A 50 7.33 -2.00 6.43
N ALA A 51 6.68 -3.08 6.89
CA ALA A 51 5.23 -3.27 6.80
C ALA A 51 4.56 -3.27 8.18
N GLN A 52 3.27 -2.93 8.19
CA GLN A 52 2.38 -3.13 9.32
C GLN A 52 1.41 -4.26 8.98
N CYS A 53 1.32 -5.20 9.92
CA CYS A 53 0.43 -6.34 9.84
C CYS A 53 -0.56 -6.31 11.00
N ASN A 54 -1.69 -6.97 10.80
CA ASN A 54 -2.76 -7.09 11.79
C ASN A 54 -3.38 -8.51 11.82
N GLY A 55 -2.68 -9.51 11.26
CA GLY A 55 -3.18 -10.87 11.12
C GLY A 55 -4.12 -11.11 9.94
N THR A 56 -4.30 -10.13 9.04
CA THR A 56 -5.12 -10.27 7.82
C THR A 56 -4.25 -10.46 6.56
N ASP A 57 -4.87 -10.45 5.38
CA ASP A 57 -4.17 -10.40 4.08
C ASP A 57 -3.75 -8.96 3.68
N VAL A 58 -4.10 -7.97 4.50
CA VAL A 58 -3.79 -6.56 4.23
C VAL A 58 -2.47 -6.19 4.87
N LEU A 59 -1.52 -5.81 4.02
CA LEU A 59 -0.25 -5.21 4.42
C LEU A 59 -0.29 -3.70 4.19
N LEU A 60 0.08 -2.94 5.22
CA LEU A 60 0.18 -1.49 5.15
C LEU A 60 1.64 -1.05 5.24
N THR A 61 1.99 0.09 4.65
CA THR A 61 3.33 0.68 4.78
C THR A 61 3.58 1.19 6.19
N GLN A 62 4.79 1.00 6.70
CA GLN A 62 5.31 1.78 7.84
C GLN A 62 5.78 3.17 7.36
N ARG A 63 5.97 4.10 8.31
CA ARG A 63 6.58 5.40 8.03
C ARG A 63 7.92 5.20 7.32
N ASP A 64 8.20 6.07 6.34
CA ASP A 64 9.41 6.04 5.50
C ASP A 64 9.60 4.77 4.67
N HIS A 65 8.58 3.93 4.50
CA HIS A 65 8.65 2.75 3.65
C HIS A 65 7.62 2.84 2.52
N TRP A 66 8.00 2.34 1.35
CA TRP A 66 7.20 2.41 0.14
C TRP A 66 6.92 1.03 -0.41
N ARG A 67 5.80 0.88 -1.13
CA ARG A 67 5.37 -0.39 -1.70
C ARG A 67 4.86 -0.20 -3.12
N ASN A 68 5.39 -0.95 -4.08
CA ASN A 68 5.00 -0.78 -5.49
C ASN A 68 3.55 -1.17 -5.78
N SER A 69 3.07 -2.25 -5.15
CA SER A 69 1.73 -2.78 -5.41
C SER A 69 1.24 -3.61 -4.23
N THR A 70 -0.06 -3.88 -4.20
CA THR A 70 -0.70 -4.76 -3.20
C THR A 70 -0.23 -6.22 -3.27
N ALA A 71 0.46 -6.61 -4.34
CA ALA A 71 1.06 -7.94 -4.50
C ALA A 71 2.53 -8.01 -4.06
N SER A 72 3.21 -6.87 -3.87
CA SER A 72 4.61 -6.84 -3.41
C SER A 72 4.69 -7.14 -1.91
N PHE A 73 5.62 -7.98 -1.50
CA PHE A 73 5.97 -8.18 -0.09
C PHE A 73 7.25 -7.42 0.32
N VAL A 74 7.78 -6.61 -0.58
CA VAL A 74 8.99 -5.81 -0.37
C VAL A 74 8.59 -4.38 -0.10
N PHE A 75 9.09 -3.85 1.02
CA PHE A 75 8.86 -2.49 1.50
C PHE A 75 10.21 -1.78 1.64
N PRO A 76 10.82 -1.32 0.53
CA PRO A 76 12.04 -0.52 0.61
C PRO A 76 11.83 0.76 1.42
N LYS A 77 12.87 1.17 2.16
CA LYS A 77 12.92 2.48 2.82
C LYS A 77 13.07 3.58 1.78
N CYS A 78 12.41 4.71 2.00
CA CYS A 78 12.53 5.91 1.19
C CYS A 78 13.83 6.65 1.51
N LEU A 79 14.34 7.37 0.50
CA LEU A 79 15.61 8.09 0.61
C LEU A 79 15.48 9.30 1.55
N GLU A 80 14.38 10.02 1.42
CA GLU A 80 14.06 11.17 2.26
C GLU A 80 13.09 10.76 3.37
N GLU A 81 13.36 11.24 4.59
CA GLU A 81 12.45 11.11 5.73
C GLU A 81 11.16 11.89 5.44
N ASP A 82 10.02 11.37 5.89
CA ASP A 82 8.67 11.92 5.68
C ASP A 82 8.21 12.02 4.20
N ALA A 83 8.99 11.50 3.25
CA ALA A 83 8.58 11.43 1.84
C ALA A 83 7.50 10.37 1.61
N CYS A 84 7.53 9.26 2.36
CA CYS A 84 6.62 8.14 2.22
C CYS A 84 5.67 8.04 3.40
N LEU A 85 4.36 8.00 3.09
CA LEU A 85 3.32 7.97 4.10
C LEU A 85 3.06 6.54 4.60
N GLU A 86 2.69 6.44 5.88
CA GLU A 86 2.31 5.19 6.53
C GLU A 86 0.82 4.87 6.38
N ASN A 87 0.42 3.63 6.68
CA ASN A 87 -0.96 3.14 6.64
C ASN A 87 -1.58 3.04 5.23
N PHE A 88 -0.76 2.93 4.18
CA PHE A 88 -1.24 2.71 2.81
C PHE A 88 -0.94 1.30 2.32
N THR A 89 -1.85 0.73 1.54
CA THR A 89 -1.65 -0.59 0.90
C THR A 89 -0.73 -0.53 -0.31
N VAL A 90 -0.56 0.66 -0.90
CA VAL A 90 0.35 0.99 -2.00
C VAL A 90 1.09 2.27 -1.62
N GLY A 91 2.38 2.32 -1.94
CA GLY A 91 3.29 3.40 -1.59
C GLY A 91 2.74 4.75 -2.02
N THR A 92 2.42 5.58 -1.03
CA THR A 92 1.86 6.91 -1.23
C THR A 92 2.88 7.95 -0.75
N CYS A 93 3.11 8.94 -1.59
CA CYS A 93 4.07 10.00 -1.33
C CYS A 93 3.40 11.19 -0.63
N ASN A 94 4.20 11.93 0.14
CA ASN A 94 3.85 13.25 0.62
C ASN A 94 3.64 14.21 -0.57
N ALA A 95 2.85 15.26 -0.39
CA ALA A 95 2.38 16.17 -1.43
C ALA A 95 3.48 16.88 -2.23
N LYS A 96 4.73 16.92 -1.72
CA LYS A 96 5.88 17.50 -2.44
C LYS A 96 6.63 16.50 -3.32
N PHE A 97 6.40 15.20 -3.11
CA PHE A 97 7.13 14.11 -3.77
C PHE A 97 6.22 13.29 -4.69
N LYS A 98 6.82 12.59 -5.64
CA LYS A 98 6.17 11.67 -6.57
C LYS A 98 7.14 10.58 -7.04
N GLY A 99 6.61 9.66 -7.83
CA GLY A 99 7.39 8.60 -8.45
C GLY A 99 7.68 7.43 -7.51
N THR A 100 8.51 6.51 -7.99
CA THR A 100 8.95 5.33 -7.24
C THR A 100 9.80 5.76 -6.06
N LEU A 101 9.52 5.24 -4.86
CA LEU A 101 10.20 5.64 -3.62
C LEU A 101 10.09 7.13 -3.27
N CYS A 102 9.17 7.87 -3.91
CA CYS A 102 8.96 9.29 -3.65
C CYS A 102 10.22 10.14 -3.85
N THR A 103 11.02 9.82 -4.87
CA THR A 103 12.32 10.48 -5.14
C THR A 103 12.19 11.71 -6.03
N ASP A 104 11.07 11.86 -6.72
CA ASP A 104 10.90 12.94 -7.69
C ASP A 104 10.10 14.07 -7.06
N CYS A 105 10.42 15.32 -7.40
CA CYS A 105 9.64 16.45 -6.94
C CYS A 105 8.35 16.62 -7.75
N GLN A 106 7.27 16.98 -7.06
CA GLN A 106 6.06 17.49 -7.69
C GLN A 106 6.37 18.80 -8.43
N PRO A 107 5.66 19.12 -9.53
CA PRO A 107 5.84 20.38 -10.24
C PRO A 107 5.72 21.58 -9.28
N GLY A 108 6.64 22.53 -9.36
CA GLY A 108 6.70 23.66 -8.43
C GLY A 108 7.56 23.41 -7.18
N PHE A 109 8.13 22.21 -7.02
CA PHE A 109 9.13 21.90 -5.98
C PHE A 109 10.46 21.49 -6.62
N VAL A 110 11.57 21.98 -6.07
CA VAL A 110 12.94 21.70 -6.51
C VAL A 110 13.87 21.47 -5.32
N GLY A 111 15.07 20.97 -5.63
CA GLY A 111 16.12 20.68 -4.65
C GLY A 111 16.11 19.23 -4.18
N PRO A 112 17.15 18.82 -3.42
CA PRO A 112 17.36 17.42 -3.02
C PRO A 112 16.23 16.84 -2.15
N LYS A 113 15.47 17.71 -1.46
CA LYS A 113 14.35 17.33 -0.59
C LYS A 113 13.00 17.86 -1.07
N CYS A 114 12.94 18.40 -2.30
CA CYS A 114 11.73 19.05 -2.82
C CYS A 114 11.18 20.14 -1.87
N ASP A 115 12.05 20.77 -1.08
CA ASP A 115 11.67 21.79 -0.09
C ASP A 115 11.75 23.22 -0.64
N SER A 116 12.41 23.42 -1.78
CA SER A 116 12.47 24.73 -2.44
C SER A 116 11.34 24.83 -3.45
N CYS A 117 10.68 25.99 -3.55
CA CYS A 117 9.72 26.21 -4.61
C CYS A 117 10.46 26.51 -5.92
N GLU A 118 10.01 25.93 -7.02
CA GLU A 118 10.42 26.34 -8.35
C GLU A 118 9.82 27.73 -8.60
N ASP A 119 10.66 28.76 -8.69
CA ASP A 119 10.22 30.05 -9.21
C ASP A 119 9.89 29.88 -10.69
N THR A 120 8.68 29.43 -11.01
CA THR A 120 8.10 29.59 -12.35
C THR A 120 7.71 31.05 -12.58
N ALA A 121 8.61 31.98 -12.26
CA ALA A 121 8.51 33.41 -12.55
C ALA A 121 9.38 33.73 -13.78
N GLY A 122 9.00 33.09 -14.89
CA GLY A 122 9.62 33.28 -16.20
C GLY A 122 8.59 33.31 -17.32
N GLY A 123 7.48 34.03 -17.15
CA GLY A 123 6.54 34.28 -18.24
C GLY A 123 5.13 34.68 -17.84
N TYR A 124 4.99 35.89 -17.28
CA TYR A 124 3.97 36.93 -17.56
C TYR A 124 3.77 37.81 -16.32
N LEU A 125 4.13 39.09 -16.47
CA LEU A 125 3.97 40.18 -15.51
C LEU A 125 2.64 40.15 -14.73
N ARG A 126 2.65 40.56 -13.45
CA ARG A 126 2.15 41.89 -13.03
C ARG A 126 2.77 42.34 -11.71
N LEU A 127 3.48 43.46 -11.82
CA LEU A 127 3.70 44.44 -10.76
C LEU A 127 2.41 44.66 -9.96
N PHE A 128 2.37 44.15 -8.73
CA PHE A 128 1.68 44.81 -7.62
C PHE A 128 2.79 44.95 -6.56
N GLY A 129 3.52 46.07 -6.49
CA GLY A 129 2.93 47.38 -6.25
C GLY A 129 2.32 47.39 -4.85
N PHE A 130 3.14 47.15 -3.81
CA PHE A 130 2.75 47.42 -2.43
C PHE A 130 3.42 48.71 -1.97
N VAL A 131 2.55 49.74 -2.01
CA VAL A 131 2.47 51.01 -1.26
C VAL A 131 3.59 51.31 -0.28
#